data_AF-B9DSY0-F1
#
_entry.id   AF-B9DSY0-F1
#
_cell.length_a   1.000
_cell.length_b   1.000
_cell.length_c   1.000
_cell.angle_alpha   90.00
_cell.angle_beta   90.00
_cell.angle_gamma   90.00
#
_symmetry.space_group_name_H-M   'P 1'
#
loop_
_entity.id
_entity.type
_entity.pdbx_description
1 polymer ?
#
loop_
_entity_poly.entity_id
_entity_poly.type
_entity_poly.pdbx_seq_one_letter_code
_entity_poly.pdbx_strand_id
1 'polypeptide(L)'
;MKNILELFFGLVDLAFLAAFVYFSFMGNIDTVKAVGALYVVSFHDVDYQIDLTEKKKRVGKVRIVSKTSNDNSYNVQSKMNNKILREFLMQEYGLNKHQVVVAIG
;
A
#
# COMPACT_ATOMS: atom_id res chain seq x y z
N MET A 1 47.66 -5.37 -24.58
CA MET A 1 47.04 -6.07 -23.42
C MET A 1 46.38 -5.10 -22.45
N LYS A 2 47.03 -3.99 -22.04
CA LYS A 2 46.51 -3.04 -21.06
C LYS A 2 45.14 -2.43 -21.42
N ASN A 3 44.95 -1.97 -22.66
CA ASN A 3 43.70 -1.33 -23.11
C ASN A 3 42.49 -2.29 -23.18
N ILE A 4 42.71 -3.58 -23.43
CA ILE A 4 41.64 -4.60 -23.44
C ILE A 4 41.18 -4.88 -22.01
N LEU A 5 42.12 -4.91 -21.06
CA LEU A 5 41.83 -5.12 -19.66
C LEU A 5 41.06 -3.92 -19.06
N GLU A 6 41.46 -2.70 -19.39
CA GLU A 6 40.75 -1.46 -19.00
C GLU A 6 39.33 -1.39 -19.58
N LEU A 7 39.15 -1.81 -20.84
CA LEU A 7 37.82 -1.89 -21.47
C LEU A 7 36.92 -2.93 -20.75
N PHE A 8 37.49 -4.05 -20.34
CA PHE A 8 36.77 -5.10 -19.62
C PHE A 8 36.31 -4.63 -18.24
N PHE A 9 37.18 -3.95 -17.49
CA PHE A 9 36.81 -3.37 -16.20
C PHE A 9 35.75 -2.28 -16.34
N GLY A 10 35.85 -1.41 -17.36
CA GLY A 10 34.81 -0.40 -17.61
C GLY A 10 33.44 -0.99 -17.93
N LEU A 11 33.38 -2.11 -18.65
CA LEU A 11 32.13 -2.82 -18.94
C LEU A 11 31.54 -3.49 -17.69
N VAL A 12 32.40 -4.06 -16.83
CA VAL A 12 31.99 -4.65 -15.56
C VAL A 12 31.41 -3.58 -14.63
N ASP A 13 32.10 -2.44 -14.48
CA ASP A 13 31.61 -1.34 -13.64
C ASP A 13 30.28 -0.76 -14.14
N LEU A 14 30.13 -0.63 -15.47
CA LEU A 14 28.86 -0.17 -16.06
C LEU A 14 27.72 -1.15 -15.81
N ALA A 15 27.99 -2.47 -15.90
CA ALA A 15 27.00 -3.50 -15.60
C ALA A 15 26.61 -3.50 -14.11
N PHE A 16 27.58 -3.30 -13.19
CA PHE A 16 27.31 -3.16 -11.76
C PHE A 16 26.46 -1.93 -11.45
N LEU A 17 26.76 -0.78 -12.05
CA LEU A 17 25.96 0.44 -11.91
C LEU A 17 24.51 0.23 -12.41
N ALA A 18 24.35 -0.39 -13.58
CA ALA A 18 23.03 -0.69 -14.12
C ALA A 18 22.24 -1.66 -13.21
N ALA A 19 22.88 -2.71 -12.70
CA ALA A 19 22.27 -3.64 -11.77
C ALA A 19 21.86 -2.96 -10.46
N PHE A 20 22.73 -2.11 -9.89
CA PHE A 20 22.47 -1.39 -8.65
C PHE A 20 21.24 -0.47 -8.75
N VAL A 21 21.11 0.25 -9.85
CA VAL A 21 19.93 1.07 -10.15
C VAL A 21 18.70 0.17 -10.30
N TYR A 22 18.79 -0.91 -11.10
CA TYR A 22 17.68 -1.83 -11.33
C TYR A 22 17.14 -2.46 -10.04
N PHE A 23 18.01 -2.99 -9.17
CA PHE A 23 17.62 -3.62 -7.91
C PHE A 23 16.94 -2.63 -6.95
N SER A 24 17.40 -1.37 -6.91
CA SER A 24 16.82 -0.33 -6.05
C SER A 24 15.37 0.02 -6.44
N PHE A 25 15.02 -0.07 -7.72
CA PHE A 25 13.66 0.18 -8.20
C PHE A 25 12.75 -1.07 -8.13
N MET A 26 13.29 -2.27 -8.28
CA MET A 26 12.48 -3.50 -8.31
C MET A 26 11.87 -3.86 -6.95
N GLY A 27 12.63 -3.71 -5.85
CA GLY A 27 12.19 -4.14 -4.52
C GLY A 27 10.97 -3.38 -3.96
N ASN A 28 10.77 -2.12 -4.37
CA ASN A 28 9.63 -1.33 -3.88
C ASN A 28 8.32 -1.66 -4.60
N ILE A 29 8.39 -2.05 -5.88
CA ILE A 29 7.20 -2.24 -6.70
C ILE A 29 6.53 -3.59 -6.39
N ASP A 30 7.32 -4.64 -6.20
CA ASP A 30 6.80 -5.99 -5.95
C ASP A 30 6.15 -6.11 -4.56
N THR A 31 6.69 -5.42 -3.56
CA THR A 31 6.14 -5.41 -2.20
C THR A 31 4.75 -4.76 -2.16
N VAL A 32 4.55 -3.65 -2.89
CA VAL A 32 3.24 -2.99 -3.01
C VAL A 32 2.23 -3.86 -3.78
N LYS A 33 2.67 -4.59 -4.80
CA LYS A 33 1.80 -5.51 -5.56
C LYS A 33 1.42 -6.77 -4.78
N ALA A 34 2.35 -7.31 -4.00
CA ALA A 34 2.12 -8.52 -3.21
C ALA A 34 1.13 -8.26 -2.06
N VAL A 35 1.30 -7.15 -1.34
CA VAL A 35 0.59 -6.85 -0.10
C VAL A 35 -0.62 -5.93 -0.30
N GLY A 36 -0.64 -5.12 -1.36
CA GLY A 36 -1.61 -4.06 -1.57
C GLY A 36 -1.09 -2.70 -1.10
N ALA A 37 -1.70 -1.62 -1.59
CA ALA A 37 -1.34 -0.27 -1.18
C ALA A 37 -1.83 0.01 0.25
N LEU A 38 -1.05 0.82 0.98
CA LEU A 38 -1.41 1.30 2.31
C LEU A 38 -2.36 2.49 2.17
N TYR A 39 -3.46 2.43 2.91
CA TYR A 39 -4.46 3.48 2.98
C TYR A 39 -4.76 3.82 4.43
N VAL A 40 -5.01 5.09 4.67
CA VAL A 40 -5.64 5.58 5.89
C VAL A 40 -7.13 5.71 5.60
N VAL A 41 -7.94 4.95 6.32
CA VAL A 41 -9.41 5.03 6.28
C VAL A 41 -9.86 5.74 7.54
N SER A 42 -10.59 6.85 7.36
CA SER A 42 -11.16 7.62 8.47
C SER A 42 -12.68 7.66 8.33
N PHE A 43 -13.35 7.39 9.44
CA PHE A 43 -14.80 7.46 9.55
C PHE A 43 -15.23 8.72 10.28
N HIS A 44 -16.08 9.52 9.65
CA HIS A 44 -16.59 10.78 10.17
C HIS A 44 -18.12 10.73 10.28
N ASP A 45 -18.68 11.46 11.24
CA ASP A 45 -20.13 11.64 11.42
C ASP A 45 -20.90 10.31 11.44
N VAL A 46 -20.40 9.34 12.21
CA VAL A 46 -21.05 8.05 12.43
C VAL A 46 -21.53 7.95 13.88
N ASP A 47 -22.81 7.60 14.05
CA ASP A 47 -23.46 7.50 15.37
C ASP A 47 -23.02 6.25 16.17
N TYR A 48 -22.16 5.42 15.59
CA TYR A 48 -21.68 4.18 16.16
C TYR A 48 -20.20 3.96 15.85
N GLN A 49 -19.50 3.26 16.75
CA GLN A 49 -18.09 2.94 16.56
C GLN A 49 -17.95 1.83 15.51
N ILE A 50 -17.31 2.13 14.39
CA ILE A 50 -17.02 1.13 13.35
C ILE A 50 -15.79 0.35 13.77
N ASP A 51 -15.96 -0.88 14.25
CA ASP A 51 -14.83 -1.77 14.46
C ASP A 51 -14.55 -2.61 13.20
N LEU A 52 -13.46 -2.26 12.52
CA LEU A 52 -12.92 -3.08 11.44
C LEU A 52 -12.27 -4.38 11.99
N THR A 53 -11.85 -4.39 13.25
CA THR A 53 -11.06 -5.47 13.88
C THR A 53 -11.91 -6.70 14.27
N GLU A 54 -13.12 -6.49 14.78
CA GLU A 54 -14.05 -7.57 15.17
C GLU A 54 -14.48 -8.44 13.98
N LYS A 55 -14.69 -7.85 12.80
CA LYS A 55 -15.15 -8.57 11.59
C LYS A 55 -14.00 -9.19 10.77
N LYS A 56 -13.00 -9.74 11.46
CA LYS A 56 -11.84 -10.50 10.90
C LYS A 56 -12.19 -11.57 9.86
N LYS A 57 -13.45 -12.02 9.75
CA LYS A 57 -13.92 -13.06 8.82
C LYS A 57 -14.49 -12.57 7.49
N ARG A 58 -14.77 -11.27 7.29
CA ARG A 58 -15.46 -10.80 6.07
C ARG A 58 -14.79 -9.69 5.28
N VAL A 59 -13.80 -9.01 5.84
CA VAL A 59 -13.01 -8.04 5.07
C VAL A 59 -11.87 -8.73 4.32
N GLY A 60 -12.11 -9.91 3.73
CA GLY A 60 -11.08 -10.76 3.11
C GLY A 60 -10.29 -10.12 1.96
N LYS A 61 -10.61 -8.88 1.59
CA LYS A 61 -9.91 -8.06 0.58
C LYS A 61 -9.14 -6.88 1.18
N VAL A 62 -9.24 -6.63 2.49
CA VAL A 62 -8.61 -5.51 3.19
C VAL A 62 -7.96 -6.02 4.48
N ARG A 63 -6.64 -5.90 4.56
CA ARG A 63 -5.86 -6.26 5.75
C ARG A 63 -5.74 -5.04 6.65
N ILE A 64 -6.20 -5.13 7.89
CA ILE A 64 -6.03 -4.05 8.86
C ILE A 64 -4.59 -4.11 9.40
N VAL A 65 -3.87 -3.00 9.26
CA VAL A 65 -2.48 -2.86 9.71
C VAL A 65 -2.46 -2.36 11.15
N SER A 66 -3.21 -1.30 11.44
CA SER A 66 -3.33 -0.75 12.80
C SER A 66 -4.54 0.18 12.92
N LYS A 67 -5.02 0.36 14.15
CA LYS A 67 -5.93 1.45 14.51
C LYS A 67 -5.09 2.69 14.80
N THR A 68 -5.46 3.84 14.24
CA THR A 68 -4.81 5.11 14.51
C THR A 68 -5.27 5.64 15.87
N SER A 69 -4.48 6.51 16.51
CA SER A 69 -4.78 7.08 17.83
C SER A 69 -6.07 7.91 17.87
N ASN A 70 -6.52 8.43 16.71
CA ASN A 70 -7.87 8.97 16.57
C ASN A 70 -8.84 7.79 16.39
N ASP A 71 -9.73 7.61 17.37
CA ASP A 71 -10.56 6.41 17.58
C ASP A 71 -11.38 5.89 16.39
N ASN A 72 -11.50 6.67 15.31
CA ASN A 72 -12.25 6.35 14.10
C ASN A 72 -11.37 6.28 12.83
N SER A 73 -10.06 6.09 12.96
CA SER A 73 -9.15 5.93 11.81
C SER A 73 -8.38 4.62 11.86
N TYR A 74 -8.17 4.04 10.69
CA TYR A 74 -7.54 2.73 10.52
C TYR A 74 -6.56 2.76 9.36
N ASN A 75 -5.38 2.21 9.58
CA ASN A 75 -4.45 1.89 8.51
C ASN A 75 -4.82 0.54 7.93
N VAL A 76 -5.09 0.50 6.63
CA VAL A 76 -5.51 -0.69 5.92
C VAL A 76 -4.66 -0.92 4.68
N GLN A 77 -4.35 -2.18 4.39
CA GLN A 77 -3.73 -2.60 3.15
C GLN A 77 -4.79 -3.24 2.25
N SER A 78 -4.89 -2.75 1.02
CA SER A 78 -5.81 -3.30 0.04
C SER A 78 -5.21 -3.29 -1.34
N LYS A 79 -5.54 -4.32 -2.13
CA LYS A 79 -5.24 -4.35 -3.57
C LYS A 79 -6.22 -3.49 -4.38
N MET A 80 -7.26 -2.96 -3.75
CA MET A 80 -8.22 -2.05 -4.37
C MET A 80 -7.62 -0.65 -4.49
N ASN A 81 -8.05 0.10 -5.51
CA ASN A 81 -7.79 1.53 -5.55
C ASN A 81 -8.63 2.27 -4.50
N ASN A 82 -8.25 3.52 -4.20
CA ASN A 82 -8.94 4.39 -3.23
C ASN A 82 -10.46 4.48 -3.45
N LYS A 83 -10.93 4.61 -4.71
CA LYS A 83 -12.34 4.73 -5.04
C LYS A 83 -13.12 3.46 -4.71
N ILE A 84 -12.62 2.31 -5.16
CA ILE A 84 -13.22 0.99 -4.96
C ILE A 84 -13.20 0.64 -3.47
N LEU A 85 -12.10 0.94 -2.76
CA LEU A 85 -12.00 0.73 -1.32
C LEU A 85 -13.04 1.54 -0.56
N ARG A 86 -13.24 2.82 -0.92
CA ARG A 86 -14.27 3.66 -0.32
C ARG A 86 -15.67 3.10 -0.59
N GLU A 87 -15.98 2.76 -1.85
CA GLU A 87 -17.29 2.21 -2.23
C GLU A 87 -17.58 0.88 -1.52
N PHE A 88 -16.58 0.02 -1.39
CA PHE A 88 -16.68 -1.24 -0.64
C PHE A 88 -17.02 -0.99 0.84
N LEU A 89 -16.30 -0.07 1.50
CA LEU A 89 -16.57 0.27 2.90
C LEU A 89 -17.93 0.96 3.08
N MET A 90 -18.33 1.80 2.14
CA MET A 90 -19.67 2.41 2.12
C MET A 90 -20.77 1.35 2.04
N GLN A 91 -20.62 0.34 1.18
CA GLN A 91 -21.60 -0.74 1.04
C GLN A 91 -21.63 -1.66 2.27
N GLU A 92 -20.47 -2.05 2.79
CA GLU A 92 -20.37 -2.99 3.91
C GLU A 92 -20.94 -2.41 5.22
N TYR A 93 -20.82 -1.09 5.41
CA TYR A 93 -21.24 -0.39 6.63
C TYR A 93 -22.43 0.55 6.42
N GLY A 94 -23.03 0.59 5.22
CA GLY A 94 -24.16 1.46 4.92
C GLY A 94 -23.84 2.96 5.08
N LEU A 95 -22.63 3.38 4.70
CA LEU A 95 -22.12 4.73 4.92
C LEU A 95 -22.23 5.61 3.67
N ASN A 96 -22.34 6.91 3.87
CA ASN A 96 -22.32 7.90 2.81
C ASN A 96 -20.89 8.29 2.42
N LYS A 97 -20.75 8.88 1.22
CA LYS A 97 -19.45 9.30 0.66
C LYS A 97 -18.66 10.27 1.54
N HIS A 98 -19.35 11.08 2.34
CA HIS A 98 -18.73 12.05 3.26
C HIS A 98 -18.29 11.42 4.58
N GLN A 99 -18.87 10.28 4.95
CA GLN A 99 -18.59 9.57 6.20
C GLN A 99 -17.38 8.64 6.08
N VAL A 100 -16.88 8.37 4.86
CA VAL A 100 -15.71 7.51 4.61
C VAL A 100 -14.67 8.27 3.78
N VAL A 101 -13.54 8.57 4.41
CA VAL A 101 -12.37 9.17 3.76
C VAL A 101 -11.29 8.11 3.60
N VAL A 102 -10.76 7.98 2.38
CA VAL A 102 -9.66 7.07 2.06
C VAL A 102 -8.51 7.89 1.48
N ALA A 103 -7.41 7.95 2.21
CA ALA A 103 -6.17 8.60 1.79
C ALA A 103 -5.06 7.54 1.63
N ILE A 104 -4.05 7.82 0.80
CA ILE A 104 -2.85 6.97 0.72
C ILE A 104 -2.03 7.24 1.99
N GLY A 105 -1.63 6.16 2.67
CA GLY A 105 -0.87 6.19 3.92
C GLY A 105 0.63 6.07 3.73
#